data_AF-A0A7H9SLJ2-F1
#
_entry.id   AF-A0A7H9SLJ2-F1
#
_cell.length_a   1.000
_cell.length_b   1.000
_cell.length_c   1.000
_cell.angle_alpha   90.00
_cell.angle_beta   90.00
_cell.angle_gamma   90.00
#
_symmetry.space_group_name_H-M   'P 1'
#
loop_
_entity.id
_entity.type
_entity.pdbx_description
1 polymer ?
#
loop_
_entity_poly.entity_id
_entity_poly.type
_entity_poly.pdbx_seq_one_letter_code
_entity_poly.pdbx_strand_id
1 'polypeptide(L)'
;MLFRLFINYWYANEIMVQSSEIGMALYKSKWYEESLKLQKMMIIMLMRCNKELCLEIGPFAVMTLATFIGILKATYTYMTIIYR
;
A
#
# COMPACT_ATOMS: atom_id res chain seq x y z
N MET A 1 -7.70 -18.07 11.92
CA MET A 1 -7.95 -17.48 10.58
C MET A 1 -7.82 -15.96 10.59
N LEU A 2 -8.51 -15.24 11.49
CA LEU A 2 -8.44 -13.77 11.63
C LEU A 2 -7.01 -13.20 11.77
N PHE A 3 -6.17 -13.80 12.61
CA PHE A 3 -4.78 -13.35 12.79
C PHE A 3 -3.95 -13.42 11.50
N ARG A 4 -4.17 -14.47 10.69
CA ARG A 4 -3.50 -14.59 9.38
C ARG A 4 -3.96 -13.50 8.43
N LEU A 5 -5.25 -13.18 8.40
CA LEU A 5 -5.77 -12.07 7.60
C LEU A 5 -5.19 -10.74 8.08
N PHE A 6 -5.20 -10.48 9.38
CA PHE A 6 -4.63 -9.26 9.95
C PHE A 6 -3.17 -9.04 9.51
N ILE A 7 -2.31 -10.06 9.67
CA ILE A 7 -0.90 -9.97 9.27
C ILE A 7 -0.76 -9.65 7.77
N ASN A 8 -1.52 -10.34 6.91
CA ASN A 8 -1.43 -10.12 5.48
C ASN A 8 -1.83 -8.67 5.12
N TYR A 9 -2.96 -8.19 5.63
CA TYR A 9 -3.43 -6.82 5.37
C TYR A 9 -2.50 -5.76 5.97
N TRP A 10 -1.86 -6.05 7.10
CA TRP A 10 -0.83 -5.21 7.69
C TRP A 10 0.38 -5.05 6.75
N TYR A 11 0.96 -6.18 6.31
CA TYR A 11 2.11 -6.13 5.40
C TYR A 11 1.78 -5.47 4.06
N ALA A 12 0.59 -5.72 3.51
CA ALA A 12 0.17 -5.05 2.27
C ALA A 12 0.06 -3.53 2.43
N ASN A 13 -0.46 -3.08 3.57
CA ASN A 13 -0.54 -1.66 3.88
C ASN A 13 0.86 -1.04 4.06
N GLU A 14 1.75 -1.70 4.80
CA GLU A 14 3.13 -1.23 4.98
C GLU A 14 3.87 -1.10 3.65
N ILE A 15 3.73 -2.08 2.75
CA ILE A 15 4.32 -2.03 1.41
C ILE A 15 3.83 -0.81 0.62
N MET A 16 2.53 -0.52 0.69
CA MET A 16 1.94 0.65 0.02
C MET A 16 2.51 1.97 0.58
N VAL A 17 2.59 2.09 1.91
CA VAL A 17 3.16 3.27 2.60
C VAL A 17 4.63 3.45 2.22
N GLN A 18 5.44 2.41 2.35
CA GLN A 18 6.86 2.43 1.98
C GLN A 18 7.06 2.77 0.51
N SER A 19 6.21 2.23 -0.39
CA SER A 19 6.26 2.55 -1.82
C SER A 19 6.05 4.05 -2.09
N SER A 20 5.17 4.72 -1.35
CA SER A 20 4.93 6.15 -1.49
C SER A 20 6.11 6.99 -0.98
N GLU A 21 6.75 6.54 0.11
CA GLU A 21 7.89 7.22 0.73
C GLU A 21 9.15 7.19 -0.14
N ILE A 22 9.36 6.11 -0.91
CA ILE A 22 10.51 5.97 -1.82
C ILE A 22 10.56 7.13 -2.81
N GLY A 23 9.43 7.55 -3.38
CA GLY A 23 9.39 8.69 -4.31
C GLY A 23 9.85 9.99 -3.66
N MET A 24 9.41 10.23 -2.42
CA MET A 24 9.79 11.42 -1.65
C MET A 24 11.27 11.38 -1.24
N ALA A 25 11.79 10.21 -0.87
CA ALA A 25 13.20 10.02 -0.55
C ALA A 25 14.09 10.25 -1.79
N LEU A 26 13.68 9.76 -2.95
CA LEU A 26 14.37 9.99 -4.22
C LEU A 26 14.41 11.48 -4.57
N TYR A 27 13.29 12.19 -4.38
CA TYR A 27 13.21 13.63 -4.63
C TYR A 27 14.10 14.45 -3.69
N LYS A 28 14.19 14.05 -2.41
CA LYS A 28 15.08 14.67 -1.41
C LYS A 28 16.55 14.36 -1.63
N SER A 29 16.89 13.36 -2.44
CA SER A 29 18.29 13.08 -2.79
C SER A 29 18.85 14.20 -3.68
N LYS A 30 20.18 14.41 -3.65
CA LYS A 30 20.86 15.38 -4.53
C LYS A 30 21.02 14.82 -5.96
N TRP A 31 19.95 14.29 -6.53
CA TRP A 31 19.95 13.60 -7.83
C TRP A 31 20.43 14.50 -8.99
N TYR A 32 20.35 15.83 -8.84
CA TYR A 32 20.80 16.81 -9.82
C TYR A 32 22.33 16.98 -9.84
N GLU A 33 23.06 16.52 -8.82
CA GLU A 33 24.54 16.52 -8.78
C GLU A 33 25.14 15.23 -9.38
N GLU A 34 24.29 14.24 -9.65
CA GLU A 34 24.70 12.93 -10.18
C GLU A 34 24.89 12.92 -11.70
N SER A 35 25.53 11.87 -12.22
CA SER A 35 25.75 11.70 -13.66
C SER A 35 24.46 11.77 -14.48
N LEU A 36 24.55 12.25 -15.72
CA LEU A 36 23.42 12.36 -16.68
C LEU A 36 22.66 11.04 -16.88
N LYS A 37 23.34 9.89 -16.73
CA LYS A 37 22.72 8.56 -16.78
C LYS A 37 21.86 8.29 -15.55
N LEU A 38 22.37 8.60 -14.35
CA LEU A 38 21.65 8.48 -13.10
C LEU A 38 20.46 9.43 -13.03
N GLN A 39 20.61 10.69 -13.46
CA GLN A 39 19.51 11.65 -13.53
C GLN A 39 18.31 11.12 -14.34
N LYS A 40 18.57 10.56 -15.54
CA LYS A 40 17.53 9.95 -16.37
C LYS A 40 16.85 8.76 -15.69
N MET A 41 17.64 7.90 -15.03
CA MET A 41 17.11 6.77 -14.26
C MET A 41 16.24 7.25 -13.08
N MET A 42 16.68 8.27 -12.35
CA MET A 42 15.93 8.84 -11.22
C MET A 42 14.59 9.43 -11.68
N ILE A 43 14.55 10.12 -12.82
CA ILE A 43 13.29 10.65 -13.38
C ILE A 43 12.32 9.51 -13.74
N ILE A 44 12.80 8.42 -14.33
CA ILE A 44 11.98 7.23 -14.62
C ILE A 44 11.46 6.60 -13.33
N MET A 45 12.30 6.47 -12.31
CA MET A 45 11.92 5.95 -11.00
C MET A 45 10.88 6.85 -10.32
N LEU A 46 11.04 8.17 -10.38
CA LEU A 46 10.07 9.13 -9.83
C LEU A 46 8.70 9.00 -10.52
N MET A 47 8.67 8.89 -11.85
CA MET A 47 7.44 8.63 -12.61
C MET A 47 6.80 7.29 -12.27
N ARG A 48 7.58 6.28 -11.85
CA ARG A 48 7.04 5.00 -11.37
C ARG A 48 6.53 5.07 -9.95
N CYS A 49 7.24 5.73 -9.04
CA CYS A 49 6.82 5.89 -7.64
C CYS A 49 5.54 6.71 -7.49
N ASN A 50 5.22 7.60 -8.44
CA ASN A 50 3.92 8.30 -8.49
C ASN A 50 2.72 7.33 -8.63
N LYS A 51 2.94 6.07 -9.00
CA LYS A 51 1.93 5.02 -8.92
C LYS A 51 2.25 4.14 -7.72
N GLU A 52 1.46 4.30 -6.67
CA GLU A 52 1.58 3.52 -5.43
C GLU A 52 1.46 2.01 -5.73
N LEU A 53 2.32 1.22 -5.08
CA LEU A 53 2.26 -0.23 -5.16
C LEU A 53 1.10 -0.75 -4.29
N CYS A 54 -0.09 -0.77 -4.87
CA CYS A 54 -1.28 -1.29 -4.22
C CYS A 54 -1.40 -2.80 -4.48
N LEU A 55 -1.46 -3.59 -3.41
CA LEU A 55 -1.84 -4.99 -3.50
C LEU A 55 -3.36 -5.08 -3.60
N GLU A 56 -3.88 -5.52 -4.74
CA GLU A 56 -5.31 -5.66 -4.98
C GLU A 56 -5.76 -7.11 -4.73
N ILE A 57 -6.90 -7.27 -4.06
CA ILE A 57 -7.58 -8.56 -3.91
C ILE A 57 -8.42 -8.77 -5.16
N GLY A 58 -7.74 -9.12 -6.26
CA GLY A 58 -8.36 -9.23 -7.59
C GLY A 58 -9.13 -7.95 -7.97
N PRO A 59 -10.31 -8.05 -8.62
CA PRO A 59 -11.09 -6.88 -9.05
C PRO A 59 -11.93 -6.24 -7.92
N PHE A 60 -11.82 -6.71 -6.68
CA PHE A 60 -12.79 -6.38 -5.63
C PHE A 60 -12.39 -5.18 -4.78
N ALA A 61 -11.15 -5.15 -4.27
CA ALA A 61 -10.70 -4.07 -3.39
C ALA A 61 -9.18 -4.04 -3.22
N VAL A 62 -8.64 -2.87 -2.86
CA VAL A 62 -7.26 -2.74 -2.42
C VAL A 62 -7.09 -3.31 -1.00
N MET A 63 -6.04 -4.09 -0.81
CA MET A 63 -5.70 -4.72 0.45
C MET A 63 -5.07 -3.70 1.40
N THR A 64 -5.90 -3.07 2.22
CA THR A 64 -5.52 -2.03 3.18
C THR A 64 -6.08 -2.34 4.56
N LEU A 65 -5.49 -1.77 5.62
CA LEU A 65 -6.04 -1.91 6.97
C LEU A 65 -7.51 -1.45 7.06
N ALA A 66 -7.89 -0.46 6.26
CA ALA A 66 -9.27 0.01 6.16
C ALA A 66 -10.23 -1.09 5.66
N THR A 67 -9.84 -1.86 4.63
CA THR A 67 -10.67 -2.96 4.11
C THR A 67 -10.77 -4.12 5.11
N PHE A 68 -9.71 -4.40 5.88
CA PHE A 68 -9.78 -5.36 6.99
C PHE A 68 -10.76 -4.94 8.08
N ILE A 69 -10.75 -3.66 8.49
CA ILE A 69 -11.72 -3.12 9.46
C ILE A 69 -13.15 -3.21 8.90
N GLY A 70 -13.34 -2.99 7.60
CA GLY A 70 -14.62 -3.18 6.92
C GLY A 70 -15.14 -4.61 7.05
N ILE A 71 -14.27 -5.61 6.83
CA ILE A 71 -14.60 -7.03 6.99
C ILE A 71 -14.99 -7.34 8.45
N LEU A 72 -14.24 -6.81 9.43
CA LEU A 72 -14.55 -6.99 10.85
C LEU A 72 -15.91 -6.39 11.23
N LYS A 73 -16.22 -5.18 10.75
CA LYS A 73 -17.52 -4.53 10.98
C LYS A 73 -18.64 -5.35 10.37
N ALA A 74 -18.50 -5.79 9.13
CA ALA A 74 -19.51 -6.64 8.48
C ALA A 74 -19.73 -7.94 9.26
N THR A 75 -18.65 -8.61 9.67
CA THR A 75 -18.72 -9.86 10.46
C THR A 75 -19.44 -9.62 11.79
N TYR A 76 -19.16 -8.51 12.48
CA TYR A 76 -19.84 -8.16 13.72
C TYR A 76 -21.34 -7.91 13.49
N THR A 77 -21.70 -7.13 12.45
CA THR A 77 -23.10 -6.89 12.08
C THR A 77 -23.85 -8.20 11.81
N TYR A 78 -23.24 -9.12 11.04
CA TYR A 78 -23.83 -10.43 10.80
C TYR A 78 -24.04 -11.23 12.08
N MET A 79 -23.05 -11.23 12.98
CA MET A 79 -23.18 -11.88 14.29
C MET A 79 -24.32 -11.27 15.10
N THR A 80 -24.42 -9.94 15.19
CA THR A 80 -25.49 -9.27 15.93
C THR A 80 -26.88 -9.58 15.36
N ILE A 81 -27.01 -9.70 14.03
CA ILE A 81 -28.29 -10.06 13.39
C ILE A 81 -28.67 -11.51 13.70
N ILE A 82 -27.71 -12.44 13.69
CA ILE A 82 -27.98 -13.87 13.96
C ILE A 82 -28.27 -14.12 15.44
N TYR A 83 -27.64 -13.37 16.34
CA TYR A 83 -27.86 -13.47 17.79
C TYR A 83 -29.16 -12.78 18.25
N ARG A 84 -29.86 -12.10 17.35
CA ARG A 84 -31.16 -11.48 17.59
C ARG A 84 -32.29 -12.35 17.06
#